data_AF-A0A7X7JMV0-F1
#
_entry.id   AF-A0A7X7JMV0-F1
#
_cell.length_a   1.000
_cell.length_b   1.000
_cell.length_c   1.000
_cell.angle_alpha   90.00
_cell.angle_beta   90.00
_cell.angle_gamma   90.00
#
_symmetry.space_group_name_H-M   'P 1'
#
loop_
_entity.id
_entity.type
_entity.pdbx_description
1 polymer ?
#
loop_
_entity_poly.entity_id
_entity_poly.type
_entity_poly.pdbx_seq_one_letter_code
_entity_poly.pdbx_strand_id
1 'polypeptide(L)'
;MPDEAPISDPRGALSRARKRGMRRVRQVGRERAIEDAVMACPEALGFPGALAIRNVRVSPPAGRVDVMLLPVTGPYRLVLVEAKRCAAPDAASKVSGQLLMYYAGALSLGANGLRFLRRFASNPSAARTYEPKSAKQLTSGVSPPAAAWAQLQAGEPLAPSDIALFIALDGPPPAALQGVLSVLAAHHGLRIGLVVVREGAIHVLQQPSSVSAGRSVVAQ
;
A
#
# COMPACT_ATOMS: atom_id res chain seq x y z
N MET A 1 41.23 12.04 -40.01
CA MET A 1 40.20 11.18 -39.39
C MET A 1 40.16 11.52 -37.91
N PRO A 2 39.14 12.27 -37.48
CA PRO A 2 38.39 11.80 -36.31
C PRO A 2 36.87 11.98 -36.41
N ASP A 3 36.19 10.96 -35.88
CA ASP A 3 34.87 10.88 -35.24
C ASP A 3 33.68 11.67 -35.81
N GLU A 4 32.92 10.99 -36.67
CA GLU A 4 31.49 11.25 -36.82
C GLU A 4 30.75 10.84 -35.53
N ALA A 5 30.19 11.82 -34.83
CA ALA A 5 29.22 11.57 -33.77
C ALA A 5 28.00 10.83 -34.37
N PRO A 6 27.46 9.80 -33.70
CA PRO A 6 26.33 9.06 -34.24
C PRO A 6 25.11 9.98 -34.33
N ILE A 7 24.63 10.20 -35.56
CA ILE A 7 23.38 10.89 -35.86
C ILE A 7 22.26 10.12 -35.16
N SER A 8 21.79 10.66 -34.03
CA SER A 8 20.65 10.10 -33.32
C SER A 8 19.40 10.31 -34.19
N ASP A 9 18.88 9.25 -34.81
CA ASP A 9 17.65 9.31 -35.59
C ASP A 9 16.47 9.81 -34.72
N PRO A 10 15.96 11.03 -34.96
CA PRO A 10 14.90 11.62 -34.15
C PRO A 10 13.58 10.86 -34.30
N ARG A 11 13.37 10.13 -35.41
CA ARG A 11 12.16 9.31 -35.63
C ARG A 11 12.17 8.08 -34.73
N GLY A 12 13.32 7.44 -34.56
CA GLY A 12 13.56 6.36 -33.60
C GLY A 12 13.33 6.79 -32.14
N ALA A 13 13.78 7.99 -31.78
CA ALA A 13 13.59 8.55 -30.43
C ALA A 13 12.11 8.83 -30.11
N LEU A 14 11.38 9.45 -31.04
CA LEU A 14 9.94 9.74 -30.90
C LEU A 14 9.09 8.46 -30.83
N SER A 15 9.40 7.44 -31.64
CA SER A 15 8.72 6.13 -31.60
C SER A 15 8.94 5.40 -30.26
N ARG A 16 10.17 5.43 -29.74
CA ARG A 16 10.51 4.86 -28.42
C ARG A 16 9.81 5.61 -27.28
N ALA A 17 9.76 6.94 -27.33
CA ALA A 17 9.05 7.76 -26.35
C ALA A 17 7.54 7.49 -26.35
N ARG A 18 6.91 7.38 -27.52
CA ARG A 18 5.49 7.00 -27.66
C ARG A 18 5.20 5.60 -27.12
N LYS A 19 6.02 4.60 -27.48
CA LYS A 19 5.89 3.23 -26.94
C LYS A 19 6.07 3.18 -25.42
N ARG A 20 7.01 3.95 -24.86
CA ARG A 20 7.20 4.10 -23.40
C ARG A 20 5.99 4.77 -22.75
N GLY A 21 5.46 5.83 -23.35
CA GLY A 21 4.24 6.50 -22.89
C GLY A 21 3.03 5.57 -22.86
N MET A 22 2.76 4.84 -23.94
CA MET A 22 1.67 3.85 -24.00
C MET A 22 1.84 2.71 -22.99
N ARG A 23 3.07 2.20 -22.79
CA ARG A 23 3.35 1.20 -21.75
C ARG A 23 3.05 1.74 -20.36
N ARG A 24 3.43 2.98 -20.06
CA ARG A 24 3.18 3.64 -18.77
C ARG A 24 1.68 3.86 -18.54
N VAL A 25 0.94 4.32 -19.54
CA VAL A 25 -0.53 4.49 -19.44
C VAL A 25 -1.22 3.15 -19.18
N ARG A 26 -0.84 2.09 -19.92
CA ARG A 26 -1.37 0.74 -19.69
C ARG A 26 -1.00 0.19 -18.30
N GLN A 27 0.21 0.49 -17.81
CA GLN A 27 0.64 0.08 -16.47
C GLN A 27 -0.21 0.76 -15.40
N VAL A 28 -0.33 2.08 -15.45
CA VAL A 28 -1.17 2.85 -14.52
C VAL A 28 -2.61 2.35 -14.57
N GLY A 29 -3.16 2.06 -15.75
CA GLY A 29 -4.51 1.50 -15.87
C GLY A 29 -4.71 0.16 -15.14
N ARG A 30 -3.68 -0.68 -15.06
CA ARG A 30 -3.76 -1.99 -14.38
C ARG A 30 -3.61 -1.88 -12.87
N GLU A 31 -2.66 -1.08 -12.38
CA GLU A 31 -2.52 -0.83 -10.94
C GLU A 31 -3.81 -0.20 -10.39
N ARG A 32 -4.40 0.75 -11.13
CA ARG A 32 -5.70 1.33 -10.81
C ARG A 32 -6.83 0.31 -10.72
N ALA A 33 -6.86 -0.67 -11.63
CA ALA A 33 -7.87 -1.74 -11.59
C ALA A 33 -7.74 -2.63 -10.33
N ILE A 34 -6.51 -2.87 -9.86
CA ILE A 34 -6.25 -3.55 -8.58
C ILE A 34 -6.82 -2.71 -7.43
N GLU A 35 -6.48 -1.42 -7.39
CA GLU A 35 -6.95 -0.50 -6.36
C GLU A 35 -8.48 -0.39 -6.32
N ASP A 36 -9.12 -0.27 -7.50
CA ASP A 36 -10.59 -0.20 -7.63
C ASP A 36 -11.25 -1.49 -7.07
N ALA A 37 -10.72 -2.68 -7.41
CA ALA A 37 -11.24 -3.94 -6.91
C ALA A 37 -11.13 -4.04 -5.37
N VAL A 38 -9.96 -3.71 -4.81
CA VAL A 38 -9.71 -3.76 -3.36
C VAL A 38 -10.64 -2.80 -2.60
N MET A 39 -10.87 -1.59 -3.12
CA MET A 39 -11.77 -0.63 -2.47
C MET A 39 -13.26 -0.93 -2.66
N ALA A 40 -13.61 -1.67 -3.72
CA ALA A 40 -14.98 -2.10 -3.98
C ALA A 40 -15.38 -3.31 -3.12
N CYS A 41 -14.44 -4.21 -2.84
CA CYS A 41 -14.69 -5.48 -2.14
C CYS A 41 -13.65 -5.76 -1.03
N PRO A 42 -13.54 -4.92 0.01
CA PRO A 42 -12.58 -5.13 1.10
C PRO A 42 -12.88 -6.41 1.93
N GLU A 43 -14.10 -6.94 1.86
CA GLU A 43 -14.50 -8.21 2.45
C GLU A 43 -13.75 -9.41 1.87
N ALA A 44 -13.31 -9.34 0.60
CA ALA A 44 -12.48 -10.39 0.01
C ALA A 44 -11.11 -10.51 0.70
N LEU A 45 -10.66 -9.44 1.37
CA LEU A 45 -9.45 -9.42 2.19
C LEU A 45 -9.76 -9.71 3.67
N GLY A 46 -11.02 -9.97 4.03
CA GLY A 46 -11.44 -10.18 5.41
C GLY A 46 -11.79 -8.91 6.20
N PHE A 47 -12.00 -7.77 5.51
CA PHE A 47 -12.32 -6.49 6.15
C PHE A 47 -13.68 -5.93 5.70
N PRO A 48 -14.80 -6.63 6.00
CA PRO A 48 -16.13 -6.18 5.59
C PRO A 48 -16.42 -4.78 6.13
N GLY A 49 -16.94 -3.92 5.25
CA GLY A 49 -17.31 -2.54 5.60
C GLY A 49 -16.12 -1.61 5.90
N ALA A 50 -14.88 -2.01 5.62
CA ALA A 50 -13.73 -1.13 5.81
C ALA A 50 -13.84 0.15 4.95
N LEU A 51 -13.52 1.29 5.57
CA LEU A 51 -13.39 2.54 4.81
C LEU A 51 -12.07 2.53 4.04
N ALA A 52 -12.01 3.21 2.90
CA ALA A 52 -10.83 3.20 2.04
C ALA A 52 -10.35 4.61 1.69
N ILE A 53 -9.04 4.80 1.69
CA ILE A 53 -8.38 6.01 1.19
C ILE A 53 -7.34 5.60 0.15
N ARG A 54 -7.38 6.25 -1.01
CA ARG A 54 -6.42 6.05 -2.09
C ARG A 54 -5.26 7.04 -2.00
N ASN A 55 -4.06 6.61 -2.40
CA ASN A 55 -2.87 7.45 -2.61
C ASN A 55 -2.51 8.33 -1.40
N VAL A 56 -2.42 7.69 -0.23
CA VAL A 56 -2.28 8.35 1.06
C VAL A 56 -0.88 8.16 1.62
N ARG A 57 -0.33 9.21 2.23
CA ARG A 57 0.96 9.14 2.91
C ARG A 57 0.73 8.70 4.36
N VAL A 58 1.55 7.77 4.85
CA VAL A 58 1.44 7.23 6.22
C VAL A 58 2.35 7.94 7.24
N SER A 59 3.45 8.55 6.79
CA SER A 59 4.32 9.42 7.59
C SER A 59 5.09 10.39 6.69
N PRO A 60 5.66 11.50 7.20
CA PRO A 60 6.42 12.44 6.37
C PRO A 60 7.54 11.81 5.52
N PRO A 61 8.40 10.92 6.07
CA PRO A 61 9.48 10.29 5.31
C PRO A 61 9.02 9.11 4.45
N ALA A 62 7.84 8.53 4.73
CA ALA A 62 7.33 7.42 3.95
C ALA A 62 6.75 7.88 2.61
N GLY A 63 6.76 6.94 1.66
CA GLY A 63 6.03 7.08 0.41
C GLY A 63 4.50 7.10 0.60
N ARG A 64 3.78 7.01 -0.51
CA ARG A 64 2.31 6.94 -0.52
C ARG A 64 1.92 5.50 -0.74
N VAL A 65 1.06 4.98 0.14
CA VAL A 65 0.43 3.68 -0.09
C VAL A 65 -0.69 3.86 -1.12
N ASP A 66 -0.85 2.89 -2.01
CA ASP A 66 -1.86 2.92 -3.06
C ASP A 66 -3.26 2.90 -2.48
N VAL A 67 -3.54 1.96 -1.56
CA VAL A 67 -4.80 1.88 -0.82
C VAL A 67 -4.54 1.66 0.66
N MET A 68 -5.20 2.47 1.49
CA MET A 68 -5.33 2.29 2.92
C MET A 68 -6.75 1.87 3.23
N LEU A 69 -6.92 0.74 3.91
CA LEU A 69 -8.21 0.35 4.49
C LEU A 69 -8.22 0.62 5.99
N LEU A 70 -9.38 1.01 6.49
CA LEU A 70 -9.65 1.31 7.89
C LEU A 70 -10.77 0.37 8.35
N PRO A 71 -10.44 -0.86 8.79
CA PRO A 71 -11.43 -1.85 9.23
C PRO A 71 -12.32 -1.30 10.33
N VAL A 72 -13.60 -1.64 10.31
CA VAL A 72 -14.57 -1.22 11.33
C VAL A 72 -14.69 -2.21 12.49
N THR A 73 -14.31 -3.47 12.24
CA THR A 73 -14.34 -4.58 13.18
C THR A 73 -13.06 -5.40 13.12
N GLY A 74 -12.85 -6.27 14.11
CA GLY A 74 -11.70 -7.17 14.17
C GLY A 74 -10.47 -6.55 14.82
N PRO A 75 -9.35 -7.30 14.84
CA PRO A 75 -8.16 -6.91 15.59
C PRO A 75 -7.35 -5.82 14.88
N TYR A 76 -7.53 -5.65 13.57
CA TYR A 76 -6.77 -4.69 12.78
C TYR A 76 -7.44 -3.32 12.79
N ARG A 77 -6.65 -2.27 13.00
CA ARG A 77 -7.08 -0.87 13.00
C ARG A 77 -6.73 -0.17 11.69
N LEU A 78 -5.73 -0.69 10.98
CA LEU A 78 -5.19 -0.16 9.74
C LEU A 78 -4.71 -1.29 8.83
N VAL A 79 -5.03 -1.20 7.53
CA VAL A 79 -4.52 -2.12 6.51
C VAL A 79 -3.90 -1.31 5.39
N LEU A 80 -2.69 -1.70 4.98
CA LEU A 80 -1.96 -1.03 3.91
C LEU A 80 -1.82 -1.99 2.72
N VAL A 81 -2.26 -1.56 1.54
CA VAL A 81 -2.25 -2.36 0.32
C VAL A 81 -1.38 -1.65 -0.72
N GLU A 82 -0.28 -2.29 -1.12
CA GLU A 82 0.52 -1.87 -2.28
C GLU A 82 0.07 -2.70 -3.50
N ALA A 83 -0.39 -2.00 -4.52
CA ALA A 83 -0.82 -2.57 -5.78
C ALA A 83 0.37 -2.59 -6.75
N LYS A 84 0.68 -3.77 -7.30
CA LYS A 84 1.81 -3.91 -8.22
C LYS A 84 1.48 -4.76 -9.43
N ARG A 85 2.01 -4.34 -10.56
CA ARG A 85 2.08 -5.23 -11.72
C ARG A 85 3.12 -6.33 -11.50
N CYS A 86 2.73 -7.57 -11.74
CA CYS A 86 3.59 -8.75 -11.55
C CYS A 86 4.80 -8.79 -12.51
N ALA A 87 4.66 -8.24 -13.72
CA ALA A 87 5.60 -8.44 -14.84
C ALA A 87 7.00 -7.80 -14.70
N ALA A 88 7.42 -7.33 -13.52
CA ALA A 88 8.75 -6.75 -13.31
C ALA A 88 9.64 -7.71 -12.49
N PRO A 89 10.87 -8.04 -12.95
CA PRO A 89 11.78 -8.96 -12.26
C PRO A 89 12.15 -8.51 -10.83
N ASP A 90 12.15 -7.21 -10.59
CA ASP A 90 12.43 -6.57 -9.29
C ASP A 90 11.16 -6.16 -8.54
N ALA A 91 9.97 -6.54 -9.03
CA ALA A 91 8.71 -6.25 -8.37
C ALA A 91 8.72 -6.75 -6.93
N ALA A 92 9.28 -7.94 -6.70
CA ALA A 92 9.29 -8.58 -5.39
C ALA A 92 10.11 -7.81 -4.34
N SER A 93 11.31 -7.35 -4.69
CA SER A 93 12.17 -6.59 -3.76
C SER A 93 11.65 -5.16 -3.56
N LYS A 94 11.20 -4.51 -4.63
CA LYS A 94 10.62 -3.15 -4.56
C LYS A 94 9.34 -3.11 -3.74
N VAL A 95 8.41 -4.04 -3.99
CA VAL A 95 7.14 -4.08 -3.28
C VAL A 95 7.36 -4.34 -1.79
N SER A 96 8.28 -5.25 -1.44
CA SER A 96 8.60 -5.56 -0.04
C SER A 96 9.25 -4.36 0.67
N GLY A 97 10.20 -3.69 0.03
CA GLY A 97 10.84 -2.49 0.60
C GLY A 97 9.86 -1.33 0.80
N GLN A 98 8.97 -1.09 -0.16
CA GLN A 98 7.91 -0.09 -0.03
C GLN A 98 6.97 -0.44 1.13
N LEU A 99 6.54 -1.71 1.24
CA LEU A 99 5.66 -2.18 2.29
C LEU A 99 6.27 -1.99 3.69
N LEU A 100 7.55 -2.31 3.87
CA LEU A 100 8.28 -2.11 5.12
C LEU A 100 8.40 -0.62 5.49
N MET A 101 8.68 0.25 4.52
CA MET A 101 8.70 1.69 4.73
C MET A 101 7.33 2.22 5.17
N TYR A 102 6.25 1.72 4.57
CA TYR A 102 4.91 2.14 4.99
C TYR A 102 4.55 1.61 6.37
N TYR A 103 4.92 0.37 6.68
CA TYR A 103 4.73 -0.20 8.00
C TYR A 103 5.41 0.63 9.09
N ALA A 104 6.69 1.00 8.89
CA ALA A 104 7.41 1.88 9.81
C ALA A 104 6.71 3.24 9.98
N GLY A 105 6.20 3.82 8.88
CA GLY A 105 5.41 5.06 8.96
C GLY A 105 4.09 4.90 9.71
N ALA A 106 3.40 3.78 9.51
CA ALA A 106 2.12 3.50 10.15
C ALA A 106 2.22 3.28 11.65
N LEU A 107 3.34 2.74 12.15
CA LEU A 107 3.62 2.66 13.60
C LEU A 107 3.70 4.03 14.28
N SER A 108 3.95 5.10 13.51
CA SER A 108 3.93 6.47 14.05
C SER A 108 2.53 7.08 14.11
N LEU A 109 1.52 6.45 13.49
CA LEU A 109 0.14 6.96 13.57
C LEU A 109 -0.41 6.69 14.96
N GLY A 110 -1.14 7.66 15.49
CA GLY A 110 -1.80 7.54 16.79
C GLY A 110 -3.28 7.21 16.65
N ALA A 111 -3.88 6.70 17.73
CA ALA A 111 -5.30 6.38 17.78
C ALA A 111 -6.20 7.59 17.46
N ASN A 112 -5.78 8.81 17.78
CA ASN A 112 -6.52 10.03 17.41
C ASN A 112 -6.39 10.32 15.91
N GLY A 113 -5.20 10.10 15.34
CA GLY A 113 -4.97 10.21 13.90
C GLY A 113 -5.87 9.29 13.08
N LEU A 114 -6.08 8.05 13.54
CA LEU A 114 -7.02 7.14 12.90
C LEU A 114 -8.46 7.69 12.85
N ARG A 115 -8.88 8.50 13.83
CA ARG A 115 -10.21 9.14 13.78
C ARG A 115 -10.31 10.18 12.67
N PHE A 116 -9.26 10.97 12.45
CA PHE A 116 -9.19 11.90 11.33
C PHE A 116 -9.24 11.16 9.98
N LEU A 117 -8.46 10.09 9.85
CA LEU A 117 -8.45 9.26 8.64
C LEU A 117 -9.83 8.65 8.37
N ARG A 118 -10.52 8.12 9.39
CA ARG A 118 -11.89 7.57 9.24
C ARG A 118 -12.90 8.64 8.84
N ARG A 119 -12.84 9.83 9.45
CA ARG A 119 -13.69 10.96 9.08
C ARG A 119 -13.44 11.44 7.65
N PHE A 120 -12.19 11.43 7.20
CA PHE A 120 -11.87 11.73 5.80
C PHE A 120 -12.41 10.66 4.87
N ALA A 121 -12.22 9.38 5.21
CA ALA A 121 -12.65 8.23 4.43
C ALA A 121 -14.17 8.06 4.33
N SER A 122 -14.94 8.65 5.26
CA SER A 122 -16.40 8.65 5.21
C SER A 122 -16.97 9.57 4.12
N ASN A 123 -16.12 10.32 3.40
CA ASN A 123 -16.49 10.98 2.16
C ASN A 123 -15.80 10.28 0.95
N PRO A 124 -16.44 9.25 0.35
CA PRO A 124 -15.84 8.48 -0.73
C PRO A 124 -15.43 9.32 -1.95
N SER A 125 -16.17 10.39 -2.25
CA SER A 125 -15.91 11.27 -3.40
C SER A 125 -14.54 11.95 -3.31
N ALA A 126 -14.07 12.25 -2.10
CA ALA A 126 -12.74 12.81 -1.86
C ALA A 126 -11.70 11.71 -1.59
N ALA A 127 -12.06 10.70 -0.81
CA ALA A 127 -11.12 9.68 -0.33
C ALA A 127 -10.62 8.74 -1.43
N ARG A 128 -11.45 8.47 -2.44
CA ARG A 128 -11.17 7.49 -3.51
C ARG A 128 -10.57 8.11 -4.77
N THR A 129 -10.32 9.43 -4.80
CA THR A 129 -9.66 10.05 -5.98
C THR A 129 -8.20 9.60 -6.10
N TYR A 130 -7.66 9.59 -7.32
CA TYR A 130 -6.26 9.26 -7.60
C TYR A 130 -5.26 10.32 -7.13
N GLU A 131 -5.75 11.50 -6.77
CA GLU A 131 -4.90 12.61 -6.37
C GLU A 131 -4.17 12.32 -5.05
N PRO A 132 -2.89 12.72 -4.91
CA PRO A 132 -2.17 12.54 -3.68
C PRO A 132 -2.82 13.29 -2.51
N LYS A 133 -3.07 12.60 -1.39
CA LYS A 133 -3.66 13.23 -0.20
C LYS A 133 -2.61 13.95 0.65
N SER A 134 -2.84 15.21 0.98
CA SER A 134 -2.01 16.00 1.89
C SER A 134 -2.43 15.80 3.35
N ALA A 135 -1.50 15.97 4.30
CA ALA A 135 -1.83 15.89 5.73
C ALA A 135 -2.92 16.92 6.13
N LYS A 136 -2.91 18.10 5.50
CA LYS A 136 -3.96 19.12 5.67
C LYS A 136 -5.34 18.58 5.28
N GLN A 137 -5.47 17.90 4.15
CA GLN A 137 -6.75 17.30 3.74
C GLN A 137 -7.22 16.22 4.73
N LEU A 138 -6.30 15.34 5.13
CA LEU A 138 -6.60 14.23 6.06
C LEU A 138 -7.05 14.72 7.44
N THR A 139 -6.57 15.90 7.86
CA THR A 139 -6.86 16.50 9.18
C THR A 139 -7.92 17.59 9.13
N SER A 140 -8.72 17.67 8.06
CA SER A 140 -9.78 18.69 7.91
C SER A 140 -9.26 20.15 7.95
N GLY A 141 -8.07 20.40 7.41
CA GLY A 141 -7.55 21.75 7.18
C GLY A 141 -6.40 22.18 8.08
N VAL A 142 -5.94 21.35 9.03
CA VAL A 142 -4.86 21.73 9.95
C VAL A 142 -3.59 22.11 9.17
N SER A 143 -3.00 23.22 9.56
CA SER A 143 -1.77 23.79 9.00
C SER A 143 -0.95 24.40 10.15
N PRO A 144 0.39 24.49 10.05
CA PRO A 144 1.24 24.04 8.95
C PRO A 144 1.34 22.50 8.87
N PRO A 145 1.99 21.92 7.85
CA PRO A 145 2.12 20.46 7.70
C PRO A 145 2.64 19.74 8.95
N ALA A 146 3.56 20.36 9.71
CA ALA A 146 4.06 19.80 10.97
C ALA A 146 2.94 19.60 12.01
N ALA A 147 2.03 20.58 12.15
CA ALA A 147 0.89 20.47 13.06
C ALA A 147 -0.13 19.42 12.59
N ALA A 148 -0.35 19.31 11.27
CA ALA A 148 -1.21 18.28 10.71
C ALA A 148 -0.65 16.86 10.98
N TRP A 149 0.67 16.67 10.83
CA TRP A 149 1.30 15.41 11.18
C TRP A 149 1.25 15.12 12.68
N ALA A 150 1.47 16.12 13.54
CA ALA A 150 1.31 15.95 14.98
C ALA A 150 -0.11 15.48 15.34
N GLN A 151 -1.16 15.97 14.66
CA GLN A 151 -2.53 15.48 14.84
C GLN A 151 -2.72 14.02 14.37
N LEU A 152 -2.10 13.62 13.26
CA LEU A 152 -2.12 12.24 12.77
C LEU A 152 -1.33 11.27 13.68
N GLN A 153 -0.34 11.79 14.40
CA GLN A 153 0.52 11.03 15.31
C GLN A 153 0.02 11.08 16.77
N ALA A 154 -1.03 11.87 17.06
CA ALA A 154 -1.52 12.07 18.42
C ALA A 154 -2.26 10.85 18.98
N GLY A 155 -2.15 10.67 20.31
CA GLY A 155 -2.72 9.56 21.06
C GLY A 155 -1.78 8.35 21.12
N GLU A 156 -2.28 7.23 21.62
CA GLU A 156 -1.52 5.98 21.68
C GLU A 156 -1.07 5.56 20.27
N PRO A 157 0.23 5.34 20.03
CA PRO A 157 0.73 4.83 18.75
C PRO A 157 0.12 3.46 18.42
N LEU A 158 -0.02 3.17 17.13
CA LEU A 158 -0.46 1.84 16.70
C LEU A 158 0.56 0.76 17.07
N ALA A 159 0.08 -0.32 17.67
CA ALA A 159 0.88 -1.49 17.89
C ALA A 159 1.09 -2.25 16.58
N PRO A 160 2.16 -3.07 16.46
CA PRO A 160 2.33 -4.02 15.36
C PRO A 160 1.07 -4.87 15.11
N SER A 161 0.37 -5.24 16.17
CA SER A 161 -0.87 -6.03 16.11
C SER A 161 -2.07 -5.28 15.54
N ASP A 162 -2.00 -3.97 15.38
CA ASP A 162 -3.09 -3.17 14.81
C ASP A 162 -2.99 -3.06 13.29
N ILE A 163 -1.88 -3.50 12.70
CA ILE A 163 -1.55 -3.25 11.29
C ILE A 163 -1.51 -4.58 10.52
N ALA A 164 -2.24 -4.63 9.40
CA ALA A 164 -2.05 -5.65 8.38
C ALA A 164 -1.47 -5.02 7.10
N LEU A 165 -0.67 -5.80 6.40
CA LEU A 165 -0.04 -5.39 5.15
C LEU A 165 -0.50 -6.34 4.05
N PHE A 166 -0.77 -5.81 2.86
CA PHE A 166 -1.12 -6.60 1.70
C PHE A 166 -0.30 -6.18 0.48
N ILE A 167 0.07 -7.19 -0.30
CA ILE A 167 0.55 -7.01 -1.66
C ILE A 167 -0.54 -7.52 -2.60
N ALA A 168 -0.97 -6.66 -3.53
CA ALA A 168 -1.99 -6.99 -4.51
C ALA A 168 -1.40 -6.96 -5.93
N LEU A 169 -1.49 -8.07 -6.65
CA LEU A 169 -0.85 -8.25 -7.96
C LEU A 169 -1.85 -8.44 -9.11
N ASP A 170 -1.53 -7.99 -10.33
CA ASP A 170 -2.33 -8.29 -11.54
C ASP A 170 -2.06 -9.68 -12.16
N GLY A 171 -1.28 -10.53 -11.49
CA GLY A 171 -0.81 -11.80 -12.02
C GLY A 171 -0.17 -12.70 -10.94
N PRO A 172 0.28 -13.91 -11.30
CA PRO A 172 0.93 -14.83 -10.35
C PRO A 172 2.11 -14.17 -9.64
N PRO A 173 2.30 -14.37 -8.33
CA PRO A 173 3.45 -13.82 -7.64
C PRO A 173 4.76 -14.41 -8.18
N PRO A 174 5.84 -13.61 -8.29
CA PRO A 174 7.17 -14.16 -8.53
C PRO A 174 7.54 -15.16 -7.44
N ALA A 175 8.18 -16.28 -7.79
CA ALA A 175 8.52 -17.34 -6.84
C ALA A 175 9.30 -16.83 -5.61
N ALA A 176 10.24 -15.90 -5.82
CA ALA A 176 11.03 -15.32 -4.74
C ALA A 176 10.20 -14.48 -3.75
N LEU A 177 9.07 -13.90 -4.17
CA LEU A 177 8.26 -13.04 -3.32
C LEU A 177 7.70 -13.81 -2.13
N GLN A 178 7.08 -14.97 -2.36
CA GLN A 178 6.49 -15.77 -1.27
C GLN A 178 7.52 -16.16 -0.21
N GLY A 179 8.72 -16.55 -0.62
CA GLY A 179 9.82 -16.86 0.30
C GLY A 179 10.20 -15.66 1.17
N VAL A 180 10.38 -14.49 0.56
CA VAL A 180 10.69 -13.25 1.28
C VAL A 180 9.59 -12.87 2.26
N LEU A 181 8.32 -12.91 1.84
CA LEU A 181 7.19 -12.57 2.72
C LEU A 181 7.05 -13.55 3.89
N SER A 182 7.32 -14.84 3.65
CA SER A 182 7.31 -15.86 4.69
C SER A 182 8.38 -15.61 5.75
N VAL A 183 9.60 -15.26 5.34
CA VAL A 183 10.69 -14.89 6.25
C VAL A 183 10.33 -13.63 7.06
N LEU A 184 9.80 -12.59 6.40
CA LEU A 184 9.37 -11.36 7.06
C LEU A 184 8.27 -11.62 8.10
N ALA A 185 7.30 -12.47 7.77
CA ALA A 185 6.23 -12.84 8.69
C ALA A 185 6.78 -13.65 9.88
N ALA A 186 7.62 -14.65 9.64
CA ALA A 186 8.14 -15.54 10.67
C ALA A 186 9.09 -14.85 11.66
N HIS A 187 9.99 -14.00 11.16
CA HIS A 187 11.06 -13.42 11.99
C HIS A 187 10.71 -12.04 12.56
N HIS A 188 9.82 -11.29 11.92
CA HIS A 188 9.44 -9.94 12.35
C HIS A 188 7.98 -9.83 12.77
N GLY A 189 7.23 -10.93 12.77
CA GLY A 189 5.81 -10.95 13.14
C GLY A 189 4.94 -10.10 12.23
N LEU A 190 5.41 -9.76 11.03
CA LEU A 190 4.69 -8.91 10.08
C LEU A 190 3.51 -9.69 9.50
N ARG A 191 2.32 -9.09 9.63
CA ARG A 191 1.08 -9.70 9.17
C ARG A 191 0.86 -9.33 7.72
N ILE A 192 1.45 -10.12 6.84
CA ILE A 192 1.46 -9.86 5.40
C ILE A 192 0.52 -10.83 4.68
N GLY A 193 -0.44 -10.28 3.95
CA GLY A 193 -1.28 -10.98 2.99
C GLY A 193 -0.80 -10.78 1.55
N LEU A 194 -1.16 -11.73 0.70
CA LEU A 194 -0.86 -11.69 -0.73
C LEU A 194 -2.12 -12.04 -1.51
N VAL A 195 -2.50 -11.15 -2.43
CA VAL A 195 -3.68 -11.33 -3.29
C VAL A 195 -3.33 -11.11 -4.75
N VAL A 196 -4.10 -11.76 -5.62
CA VAL A 196 -4.04 -11.59 -7.06
C VAL A 196 -5.39 -11.07 -7.53
N VAL A 197 -5.39 -9.97 -8.25
CA VAL A 197 -6.59 -9.38 -8.85
C VAL A 197 -6.61 -9.70 -10.34
N ARG A 198 -7.66 -10.38 -10.80
CA ARG A 198 -7.88 -10.71 -12.20
C ARG A 198 -9.32 -10.39 -12.56
N GLU A 199 -9.49 -9.63 -13.64
CA GLU A 199 -10.84 -9.32 -14.16
C GLU A 199 -11.76 -8.68 -13.08
N GLY A 200 -11.16 -7.92 -12.14
CA GLY A 200 -11.85 -7.31 -11.02
C GLY A 200 -12.10 -8.23 -9.82
N ALA A 201 -11.88 -9.53 -9.94
CA ALA A 201 -12.00 -10.50 -8.84
C ALA A 201 -10.69 -10.58 -8.04
N ILE A 202 -10.83 -10.71 -6.72
CA ILE A 202 -9.71 -10.84 -5.79
C ILE A 202 -9.54 -12.31 -5.38
N HIS A 203 -8.37 -12.86 -5.64
CA HIS A 203 -7.98 -14.21 -5.24
C HIS A 203 -6.92 -14.13 -4.14
N VAL A 204 -7.26 -14.61 -2.94
CA VAL A 204 -6.32 -14.61 -1.83
C VAL A 204 -5.37 -15.80 -1.92
N LEU A 205 -4.07 -15.52 -1.95
CA LEU A 205 -3.02 -16.54 -1.94
C LEU A 205 -2.44 -16.76 -0.54
N GLN A 206 -2.42 -15.72 0.28
CA GLN A 206 -1.95 -15.76 1.67
C GLN A 206 -2.76 -14.75 2.49
N GLN A 207 -3.31 -15.19 3.62
CA GLN A 207 -3.91 -14.30 4.61
C GLN A 207 -2.85 -13.82 5.62
N PRO A 208 -2.97 -12.60 6.16
CA PRO A 208 -2.15 -12.18 7.29
C PRO A 208 -2.43 -13.11 8.49
N SER A 209 -1.42 -13.84 8.93
CA SER A 209 -1.55 -14.72 10.09
C SER A 209 -1.85 -13.90 11.34
N SER A 210 -2.99 -14.17 11.98
CA SER A 210 -3.25 -13.73 13.34
C SER A 210 -2.36 -14.55 14.27
N VAL A 211 -1.15 -14.07 14.55
CA VAL A 211 -0.30 -14.70 15.56
C VAL A 211 -0.97 -14.51 16.92
N SER A 212 -1.63 -15.54 17.42
CA SER A 212 -1.79 -15.75 18.86
C SER A 212 -0.39 -16.04 19.39
N ALA A 213 0.29 -15.02 19.92
CA ALA A 213 1.55 -15.23 20.60
C ALA A 213 1.27 -16.15 21.80
N GLY A 214 1.76 -17.39 21.70
CA GLY A 214 1.78 -18.32 22.82
C GLY A 214 2.47 -17.66 24.00
N ARG A 215 1.74 -17.55 25.11
CA ARG A 215 2.37 -17.41 26.42
C ARG A 215 3.21 -18.67 26.64
N SER A 216 4.52 -18.58 26.48
CA SER A 216 5.42 -19.46 27.19
C SER A 216 5.39 -19.02 28.65
N VAL A 217 4.51 -19.64 29.44
CA VAL A 217 4.66 -19.62 30.90
C VAL A 217 5.67 -20.71 31.19
N VAL A 218 6.92 -20.31 31.42
CA VAL A 218 7.88 -21.16 32.11
C VAL A 218 7.35 -21.31 33.53
N ALA A 219 6.84 -22.49 33.85
CA ALA A 219 6.60 -22.86 35.24
C ALA A 219 7.97 -23.10 35.88
N GLN A 220 8.30 -22.31 36.91
CA GLN A 220 9.21 -22.71 37.98
C GLN A 220 8.36 -23.15 39.16
#